data_AF-A0A060WSC2-F1
#
_entry.id   AF-A0A060WSC2-F1
#
_cell.length_a   1.000
_cell.length_b   1.000
_cell.length_c   1.000
_cell.angle_alpha   90.00
_cell.angle_beta   90.00
_cell.angle_gamma   90.00
#
_symmetry.space_group_name_H-M   'P 1'
#
loop_
_entity.id
_entity.type
_entity.pdbx_description
1 polymer ?
#
loop_
_entity_poly.entity_id
_entity_poly.type
_entity_poly.pdbx_seq_one_letter_code
_entity_poly.pdbx_strand_id
1 'polypeptide(L)'
;MVSPPSTSRTDFGATYRPTQPVRTLLAAEVHIFHIDFKEVSTTSHIMRGERGRGRGGRFGVRGGGPVPGFRPFVPHIPFDLYVCEIAFPRLKPAPDETAFSEALLKRNQDLGPTSVEQSSILSLVTKITNVIDNFIVSAGADEVEIEEMRQVGSYKKGTMTTGHNVADLAVILKILPSVETVTALGTKVVETLRTQDPSEVLSMLPNETGFEISSADATVKILIATVPHNMRKLEPDVHIDMKLLQNSLAAVRHARWFEENASHSTVKVLVRLLKDLRIRFPGFEPLTPWMLDLLGHSAVMNNPSRQPLALNVAFRRSLQMLSSGLFLPGSAGIADPCENGHYRVFTVMNLEQQDMVCLTAQTLVRLLSHGGYMKILGLDGDASHLVVETSTWDGVTVKPSEKAYEKMPEVELEVDDDDDDDDAEMESMDTKEVMDTKE
;
A
#
# COMPACT_ATOMS: atom_id res chain seq x y z
N MET A 1 -85.53 3.68 -11.36
CA MET A 1 -84.80 4.68 -12.17
C MET A 1 -83.32 4.39 -11.99
N VAL A 2 -82.46 4.10 -12.96
CA VAL A 2 -82.45 4.00 -14.43
C VAL A 2 -81.30 3.01 -14.74
N SER A 3 -81.45 2.18 -15.78
CA SER A 3 -80.45 1.21 -16.29
C SER A 3 -79.49 1.86 -17.33
N PRO A 4 -78.65 1.10 -18.08
CA PRO A 4 -77.19 1.17 -18.22
C PRO A 4 -76.71 1.96 -19.47
N PRO A 5 -75.48 1.78 -20.01
CA PRO A 5 -75.35 0.77 -21.08
C PRO A 5 -73.98 0.06 -21.21
N SER A 6 -73.97 -0.83 -22.20
CA SER A 6 -73.08 -1.93 -22.55
C SER A 6 -72.01 -1.61 -23.61
N THR A 7 -70.97 -2.45 -23.62
CA THR A 7 -70.16 -2.98 -24.76
C THR A 7 -69.37 -2.04 -25.68
N SER A 8 -68.05 -2.27 -25.76
CA SER A 8 -67.43 -2.73 -27.03
C SER A 8 -66.10 -3.45 -26.77
N ARG A 9 -65.86 -4.47 -27.60
CA ARG A 9 -64.81 -5.47 -27.58
C ARG A 9 -63.88 -5.16 -28.75
N THR A 10 -62.57 -5.17 -28.56
CA THR A 10 -61.59 -5.36 -29.63
C THR A 10 -60.51 -6.31 -29.15
N ASP A 11 -60.54 -7.52 -29.71
CA ASP A 11 -59.50 -8.53 -29.63
C ASP A 11 -58.26 -8.06 -30.40
N PHE A 12 -57.08 -8.21 -29.78
CA PHE A 12 -55.86 -8.56 -30.52
C PHE A 12 -55.24 -9.75 -29.80
N GLY A 13 -55.38 -10.92 -30.41
CA GLY A 13 -54.70 -12.13 -30.00
C GLY A 13 -53.21 -12.04 -30.31
N ALA A 14 -52.38 -12.39 -29.33
CA ALA A 14 -51.06 -12.95 -29.57
C ALA A 14 -50.86 -14.09 -28.57
N THR A 15 -50.72 -15.27 -29.13
CA THR A 15 -50.53 -16.58 -28.49
C THR A 15 -49.40 -16.58 -27.47
N TYR A 16 -49.71 -16.90 -26.21
CA TYR A 16 -48.72 -17.20 -25.17
C TYR A 16 -48.29 -18.67 -25.32
N ARG A 17 -47.03 -18.91 -25.69
CA ARG A 17 -46.34 -20.19 -25.45
C ARG A 17 -45.32 -19.97 -24.33
N PRO A 18 -45.24 -20.85 -23.32
CA PRO A 18 -44.27 -20.71 -22.24
C PRO A 18 -42.93 -21.32 -22.65
N THR A 19 -41.87 -20.52 -22.66
CA THR A 19 -40.49 -21.01 -22.77
C THR A 19 -39.68 -20.48 -21.59
N GLN A 20 -39.47 -21.36 -20.60
CA GLN A 20 -38.34 -21.55 -19.67
C GLN A 20 -37.56 -20.36 -19.03
N PRO A 21 -36.95 -20.58 -17.83
CA PRO A 21 -36.73 -19.55 -16.82
C PRO A 21 -35.27 -19.07 -16.77
N VAL A 22 -34.99 -17.79 -17.02
CA VAL A 22 -33.60 -17.30 -17.10
C VAL A 22 -33.63 -15.76 -16.92
N ARG A 23 -32.89 -15.03 -16.08
CA ARG A 23 -31.73 -15.24 -15.19
C ARG A 23 -31.81 -14.13 -14.11
N THR A 24 -31.55 -14.49 -12.86
CA THR A 24 -31.54 -13.60 -11.71
C THR A 24 -30.30 -12.69 -11.69
N LEU A 25 -30.46 -11.51 -11.09
CA LEU A 25 -29.54 -10.37 -10.95
C LEU A 25 -28.15 -10.62 -10.33
N LEU A 26 -27.71 -11.87 -10.13
CA LEU A 26 -26.32 -12.19 -9.76
C LEU A 26 -25.31 -11.76 -10.86
N ALA A 27 -25.77 -11.58 -12.09
CA ALA A 27 -24.91 -11.16 -13.20
C ALA A 27 -24.44 -9.70 -13.13
N ALA A 28 -25.13 -8.80 -12.42
CA ALA A 28 -24.78 -7.36 -12.43
C ALA A 28 -23.61 -7.00 -11.50
N GLU A 29 -23.42 -7.71 -10.38
CA GLU A 29 -22.22 -7.54 -9.54
C GLU A 29 -20.99 -8.23 -10.15
N VAL A 30 -21.18 -9.25 -11.00
CA VAL A 30 -20.10 -10.04 -11.61
C VAL A 30 -19.57 -9.40 -12.89
N HIS A 31 -20.38 -8.63 -13.64
CA HIS A 31 -19.95 -8.00 -14.89
C HIS A 31 -19.29 -6.63 -14.77
N ILE A 32 -19.31 -5.99 -13.59
CA ILE A 32 -18.65 -4.67 -13.39
C ILE A 32 -17.11 -4.81 -13.35
N PHE A 33 -16.57 -6.02 -13.14
CA PHE A 33 -15.13 -6.22 -12.87
C PHE A 33 -14.35 -6.95 -13.97
N HIS A 34 -14.91 -7.09 -15.18
CA HIS A 34 -14.12 -7.56 -16.33
C HIS A 34 -13.53 -6.36 -17.07
N ILE A 35 -12.30 -5.97 -16.69
CA ILE A 35 -11.52 -4.97 -17.42
C ILE A 35 -10.76 -5.72 -18.53
N ASP A 36 -11.16 -5.52 -19.78
CA ASP A 36 -10.46 -6.05 -20.96
C ASP A 36 -9.29 -5.10 -21.30
N PHE A 37 -8.06 -5.47 -20.92
CA PHE A 37 -6.84 -4.70 -21.19
C PHE A 37 -6.40 -4.90 -22.65
N LYS A 38 -7.12 -4.31 -23.61
CA LYS A 38 -6.66 -4.32 -25.02
C LYS A 38 -6.07 -3.02 -25.53
N GLU A 39 -6.23 -1.90 -24.82
CA GLU A 39 -5.65 -0.62 -25.26
C GLU A 39 -5.23 0.25 -24.06
N VAL A 40 -4.11 -0.09 -23.43
CA VAL A 40 -3.33 0.90 -22.66
C VAL A 40 -1.99 1.04 -23.35
N SER A 41 -1.85 2.08 -24.18
CA SER A 41 -0.58 2.47 -24.79
C SER A 41 0.43 2.76 -23.69
N THR A 42 1.35 1.82 -23.47
CA THR A 42 2.49 1.95 -22.57
C THR A 42 3.57 2.81 -23.22
N THR A 43 3.59 4.10 -22.90
CA THR A 43 4.81 4.90 -23.01
C THR A 43 5.45 4.95 -21.64
N SER A 44 6.26 3.93 -21.32
CA SER A 44 7.04 3.88 -20.09
C SER A 44 8.28 4.78 -20.25
N HIS A 45 8.22 5.99 -19.72
CA HIS A 45 9.44 6.75 -19.44
C HIS A 45 9.79 6.59 -17.97
N ILE A 46 10.91 5.90 -17.73
CA ILE A 46 11.59 5.79 -16.45
C ILE A 46 11.95 7.22 -16.01
N MET A 47 11.19 7.79 -15.08
CA MET A 47 11.63 9.01 -14.38
C MET A 47 12.71 8.62 -13.39
N ARG A 48 13.96 8.68 -13.85
CA ARG A 48 15.15 8.68 -13.01
C ARG A 48 15.12 9.96 -12.17
N GLY A 49 14.90 9.82 -10.87
CA GLY A 49 14.87 10.96 -9.95
C GLY A 49 16.26 11.58 -9.81
N GLU A 50 16.59 12.58 -10.62
CA GLU A 50 17.75 13.44 -10.37
C GLU A 50 17.42 14.52 -9.34
N ARG A 51 18.12 14.45 -8.21
CA ARG A 51 18.22 15.52 -7.23
C ARG A 51 19.13 16.61 -7.79
N GLY A 52 18.59 17.82 -8.00
CA GLY A 52 19.37 18.96 -8.48
C GLY A 52 18.88 20.31 -7.96
N ARG A 53 19.52 20.77 -6.88
CA ARG A 53 19.77 22.15 -6.41
C ARG A 53 19.00 23.30 -7.08
N GLY A 54 18.34 24.10 -6.24
CA GLY A 54 17.79 25.39 -6.63
C GLY A 54 18.87 26.40 -7.07
N ARG A 55 18.50 27.24 -8.03
CA ARG A 55 18.91 28.64 -8.10
C ARG A 55 17.90 29.41 -8.94
N GLY A 56 17.31 30.45 -8.36
CA GLY A 56 16.43 31.38 -9.06
C GLY A 56 17.18 32.06 -10.21
N GLY A 57 16.49 32.19 -11.34
CA GLY A 57 16.94 32.95 -12.50
C GLY A 57 15.76 33.19 -13.42
N ARG A 58 15.22 34.41 -13.39
CA ARG A 58 14.36 34.95 -14.45
C ARG A 58 15.08 34.77 -15.79
N PHE A 59 14.54 33.95 -16.68
CA PHE A 59 14.88 34.01 -18.10
C PHE A 59 13.62 34.27 -18.92
N GLY A 60 13.74 35.32 -19.73
CA GLY A 60 12.66 35.92 -20.48
C GLY A 60 12.15 35.03 -21.61
N VAL A 61 10.91 35.34 -21.97
CA VAL A 61 10.19 34.87 -23.13
C VAL A 61 11.05 35.07 -24.39
N ARG A 62 11.51 33.97 -24.99
CA ARG A 62 11.82 33.92 -26.42
C ARG A 62 11.47 32.52 -26.93
N GLY A 63 10.62 32.50 -27.96
CA GLY A 63 9.83 31.34 -28.37
C GLY A 63 10.65 30.09 -28.67
N GLY A 64 10.25 29.00 -28.01
CA GLY A 64 10.40 27.63 -28.49
C GLY A 64 9.00 27.03 -28.58
N GLY A 65 8.63 26.47 -29.73
CA GLY A 65 7.35 25.79 -29.93
C GLY A 65 7.16 24.62 -28.96
N PRO A 66 5.94 24.06 -28.87
CA PRO A 66 5.66 22.93 -27.98
C PRO A 66 6.57 21.76 -28.35
N VAL A 67 7.36 21.30 -27.39
CA VAL A 67 8.12 20.05 -27.49
C VAL A 67 7.12 18.94 -27.82
N PRO A 68 7.22 18.27 -28.98
CA PRO A 68 6.31 17.18 -29.31
C PRO A 68 6.50 16.04 -28.30
N GLY A 69 5.42 15.63 -27.64
CA GLY A 69 5.39 14.38 -26.86
C GLY A 69 5.22 14.50 -25.34
N PHE A 70 5.31 15.68 -24.73
CA PHE A 70 5.07 15.82 -23.29
C PHE A 70 3.57 15.92 -22.98
N ARG A 71 2.87 14.77 -22.93
CA ARG A 71 1.53 14.74 -22.32
C ARG A 71 1.69 14.68 -20.80
N PRO A 72 1.21 15.66 -20.04
CA PRO A 72 1.24 15.58 -18.58
C PRO A 72 0.44 14.35 -18.13
N PHE A 73 1.03 13.56 -17.23
CA PHE A 73 0.33 12.44 -16.60
C PHE A 73 -0.90 12.98 -15.85
N VAL A 74 -2.10 12.58 -16.29
CA VAL A 74 -3.35 12.88 -15.61
C VAL A 74 -3.75 11.62 -14.83
N PRO A 75 -3.64 11.61 -13.49
CA PRO A 75 -3.99 10.44 -12.71
C PRO A 75 -5.49 10.14 -12.86
N HIS A 76 -5.82 8.89 -13.19
CA HIS A 76 -7.19 8.40 -13.27
C HIS A 76 -7.65 7.92 -11.89
N ILE A 77 -8.83 8.33 -11.42
CA ILE A 77 -9.41 7.79 -10.18
C ILE A 77 -10.23 6.55 -10.55
N PRO A 78 -9.83 5.32 -10.15
CA PRO A 78 -10.58 4.13 -10.49
C PRO A 78 -11.97 4.10 -9.87
N PHE A 79 -12.86 3.29 -10.44
CA PHE A 79 -14.22 3.16 -9.95
C PHE A 79 -14.25 2.64 -8.50
N ASP A 80 -15.02 3.32 -7.65
CA ASP A 80 -15.34 2.90 -6.30
C ASP A 80 -16.81 3.18 -6.03
N LEU A 81 -17.61 2.12 -5.93
CA LEU A 81 -19.06 2.19 -5.72
C LEU A 81 -19.40 3.07 -4.51
N TYR A 82 -18.63 2.99 -3.43
CA TYR A 82 -18.92 3.67 -2.17
C TYR A 82 -18.62 5.18 -2.19
N VAL A 83 -17.95 5.68 -3.23
CA VAL A 83 -17.77 7.12 -3.47
C VAL A 83 -18.93 7.68 -4.28
N CYS A 84 -19.61 6.85 -5.09
CA CYS A 84 -20.67 7.27 -6.00
C CYS A 84 -21.98 6.48 -5.82
N GLU A 85 -22.28 5.97 -4.62
CA GLU A 85 -23.48 5.17 -4.32
C GLU A 85 -24.79 5.83 -4.80
N ILE A 86 -24.85 7.17 -4.76
CA ILE A 86 -26.02 7.96 -5.23
C ILE A 86 -26.31 7.69 -6.72
N ALA A 87 -25.29 7.42 -7.53
CA ALA A 87 -25.44 7.09 -8.94
C ALA A 87 -25.89 5.63 -9.18
N PHE A 88 -25.83 4.77 -8.15
CA PHE A 88 -26.16 3.34 -8.23
C PHE A 88 -27.21 2.95 -7.18
N PRO A 89 -28.45 3.48 -7.26
CA PRO A 89 -29.52 3.13 -6.34
C PRO A 89 -29.81 1.62 -6.43
N ARG A 90 -29.86 0.96 -5.27
CA ARG A 90 -30.16 -0.48 -5.23
C ARG A 90 -31.63 -0.73 -5.58
N LEU A 91 -31.87 -1.63 -6.53
CA LEU A 91 -33.22 -2.07 -6.92
C LEU A 91 -33.87 -2.98 -5.86
N LYS A 92 -33.04 -3.67 -5.06
CA LYS A 92 -33.46 -4.53 -3.95
C LYS A 92 -32.64 -4.15 -2.72
N PRO A 93 -33.17 -4.36 -1.51
CA PRO A 93 -32.37 -4.22 -0.29
C PRO A 93 -31.09 -5.05 -0.39
N ALA A 94 -30.03 -4.60 0.27
CA ALA A 94 -28.81 -5.39 0.40
C ALA A 94 -29.15 -6.74 1.05
N PRO A 95 -28.48 -7.84 0.63
CA PRO A 95 -28.62 -9.12 1.30
C PRO A 95 -28.31 -9.01 2.80
N ASP A 96 -28.90 -9.90 3.59
CA ASP A 96 -28.50 -10.04 4.99
C ASP A 96 -27.07 -10.60 5.07
N GLU A 97 -26.16 -9.81 5.63
CA GLU A 97 -24.75 -10.15 5.81
C GLU A 97 -24.40 -10.36 7.29
N THR A 98 -25.39 -10.67 8.14
CA THR A 98 -25.17 -10.92 9.58
C THR A 98 -24.13 -12.03 9.80
N ALA A 99 -24.28 -13.18 9.12
CA ALA A 99 -23.32 -14.29 9.23
C ALA A 99 -21.90 -13.92 8.78
N PHE A 100 -21.77 -13.10 7.72
CA PHE A 100 -20.46 -12.62 7.27
C PHE A 100 -19.84 -11.66 8.30
N SER A 101 -20.64 -10.78 8.89
CA SER A 101 -20.21 -9.86 9.94
C SER A 101 -19.73 -10.62 11.19
N GLU A 102 -20.45 -11.65 11.61
CA GLU A 102 -20.06 -12.54 12.71
C GLU A 102 -18.76 -13.30 12.40
N ALA A 103 -18.62 -13.82 11.17
CA ALA A 103 -17.41 -14.50 10.73
C ALA A 103 -16.17 -13.59 10.75
N LEU A 104 -16.31 -12.33 10.33
CA LEU A 104 -15.23 -11.32 10.41
C LEU A 104 -14.81 -11.05 11.85
N LEU A 105 -15.79 -10.90 12.76
CA LEU A 105 -15.52 -10.68 14.18
C LEU A 105 -14.85 -11.90 14.81
N LYS A 106 -15.33 -13.11 14.50
CA LYS A 106 -14.70 -14.37 14.93
C LYS A 106 -13.25 -14.45 14.45
N ARG A 107 -13.01 -14.26 13.15
CA ARG A 107 -11.64 -14.30 12.60
C ARG A 107 -10.73 -13.25 13.24
N ASN A 108 -11.25 -12.04 13.51
CA ASN A 108 -10.48 -11.03 14.22
C ASN A 108 -10.16 -11.43 15.68
N GLN A 109 -11.07 -12.11 16.38
CA GLN A 109 -10.79 -12.66 17.71
C GLN A 109 -9.69 -13.74 17.63
N ASP A 110 -9.78 -14.65 16.66
CA ASP A 110 -8.77 -15.71 16.45
C ASP A 110 -7.38 -15.14 16.12
N LEU A 111 -7.33 -14.00 15.43
CA LEU A 111 -6.09 -13.31 15.05
C LEU A 111 -5.59 -12.33 16.13
N GLY A 112 -6.41 -11.99 17.11
CA GLY A 112 -6.05 -11.01 18.14
C GLY A 112 -5.04 -11.57 19.13
N PRO A 113 -4.01 -10.80 19.54
CA PRO A 113 -3.08 -11.25 20.57
C PRO A 113 -3.82 -11.65 21.85
N THR A 114 -3.43 -12.78 22.44
CA THR A 114 -3.97 -13.29 23.70
C THR A 114 -3.64 -12.36 24.87
N SER A 115 -4.32 -12.52 26.02
CA SER A 115 -4.02 -11.72 27.22
C SER A 115 -2.59 -11.89 27.73
N VAL A 116 -2.02 -13.08 27.56
CA VAL A 116 -0.62 -13.41 27.90
C VAL A 116 0.34 -12.68 26.96
N GLU A 117 0.09 -12.73 25.65
CA GLU A 117 0.89 -11.99 24.66
C GLU A 117 0.83 -10.48 24.93
N GLN A 118 -0.37 -9.93 25.15
CA GLN A 118 -0.57 -8.50 25.45
C GLN A 118 0.20 -8.07 26.70
N SER A 119 0.15 -8.87 27.77
CA SER A 119 0.79 -8.53 29.04
C SER A 119 2.32 -8.63 28.96
N SER A 120 2.84 -9.66 28.29
CA SER A 120 4.28 -9.86 28.10
C SER A 120 4.90 -8.77 27.23
N ILE A 121 4.27 -8.41 26.10
CA ILE A 121 4.80 -7.35 25.23
C ILE A 121 4.69 -5.97 25.89
N LEU A 122 3.59 -5.69 26.59
CA LEU A 122 3.45 -4.45 27.35
C LEU A 122 4.54 -4.33 28.40
N SER A 123 4.79 -5.40 29.17
CA SER A 123 5.84 -5.41 30.19
C SER A 123 7.22 -5.10 29.60
N LEU A 124 7.60 -5.80 28.53
CA LEU A 124 8.91 -5.63 27.89
C LEU A 124 9.06 -4.23 27.26
N VAL A 125 8.03 -3.74 26.56
CA VAL A 125 8.04 -2.39 25.99
C VAL A 125 8.17 -1.34 27.08
N THR A 126 7.40 -1.42 28.17
CA THR A 126 7.48 -0.47 29.28
C THR A 126 8.86 -0.47 29.93
N LYS A 127 9.45 -1.64 30.18
CA LYS A 127 10.81 -1.77 30.74
C LYS A 127 11.85 -1.08 29.84
N ILE A 128 11.83 -1.39 28.54
CA ILE A 128 12.78 -0.81 27.57
C ILE A 128 12.57 0.70 27.41
N THR A 129 11.32 1.16 27.31
CA THR A 129 10.98 2.59 27.27
C THR A 129 11.55 3.34 28.47
N ASN A 130 11.35 2.83 29.69
CA ASN A 130 11.88 3.48 30.90
C ASN A 130 13.42 3.57 30.90
N VAL A 131 14.11 2.53 30.43
CA VAL A 131 15.59 2.56 30.32
C VAL A 131 16.05 3.60 29.31
N ILE A 132 15.42 3.64 28.13
CA ILE A 132 15.79 4.60 27.08
C ILE A 132 15.46 6.04 27.51
N ASP A 133 14.31 6.28 28.14
CA ASP A 133 13.93 7.60 28.66
C ASP A 133 14.94 8.10 29.70
N ASN A 134 15.46 7.22 30.57
CA ASN A 134 16.53 7.59 31.49
C ASN A 134 17.82 7.99 30.77
N PHE A 135 18.19 7.27 29.70
CA PHE A 135 19.37 7.61 28.88
C PHE A 135 19.22 8.95 28.14
N ILE A 136 18.00 9.31 27.73
CA ILE A 136 17.72 10.60 27.11
C ILE A 136 17.98 11.75 28.11
N VAL A 137 17.63 11.56 29.39
CA VAL A 137 17.75 12.60 30.42
C VAL A 137 19.15 12.67 31.03
N SER A 138 19.88 11.55 31.14
CA SER A 138 21.17 11.46 31.83
C SER A 138 22.38 12.01 31.03
N ALA A 139 22.17 13.00 30.16
CA ALA A 139 23.18 13.55 29.25
C ALA A 139 24.49 13.91 29.99
N GLY A 140 25.59 13.20 29.67
CA GLY A 140 26.94 13.51 30.16
C GLY A 140 27.82 12.32 30.58
N ALA A 141 27.27 11.11 30.72
CA ALA A 141 28.05 9.92 31.11
C ALA A 141 28.31 8.92 29.96
N ASP A 142 27.61 9.06 28.83
CA ASP A 142 27.52 8.04 27.79
C ASP A 142 27.95 8.54 26.41
N GLU A 143 28.65 7.70 25.66
CA GLU A 143 29.08 8.00 24.27
C GLU A 143 27.90 8.07 23.27
N VAL A 144 26.74 7.49 23.61
CA VAL A 144 25.57 7.44 22.72
C VAL A 144 24.54 8.48 23.13
N GLU A 145 24.47 9.58 22.38
CA GLU A 145 23.48 10.63 22.61
C GLU A 145 22.16 10.36 21.86
N ILE A 146 21.07 10.22 22.62
CA ILE A 146 19.71 10.00 22.10
C ILE A 146 18.96 11.34 22.08
N GLU A 147 18.30 11.63 20.96
CA GLU A 147 17.40 12.78 20.80
C GLU A 147 16.01 12.46 21.33
N GLU A 148 15.42 11.36 20.86
CA GLU A 148 14.04 10.99 21.16
C GLU A 148 13.81 9.49 20.90
N MET A 149 12.83 8.91 21.60
CA MET A 149 12.27 7.59 21.32
C MET A 149 10.77 7.67 21.02
N ARG A 150 10.28 6.87 20.07
CA ARG A 150 8.84 6.75 19.75
C ARG A 150 8.42 5.29 19.60
N GLN A 151 7.28 4.92 20.16
CA GLN A 151 6.62 3.67 19.86
C GLN A 151 6.02 3.72 18.43
N VAL A 152 6.27 2.70 17.62
CA VAL A 152 5.82 2.63 16.22
C VAL A 152 5.27 1.24 15.88
N GLY A 153 5.03 0.99 14.60
CA GLY A 153 4.66 -0.35 14.12
C GLY A 153 3.27 -0.83 14.58
N SER A 154 3.08 -2.15 14.52
CA SER A 154 1.78 -2.78 14.80
C SER A 154 1.35 -2.63 16.27
N TYR A 155 2.32 -2.61 17.20
CA TYR A 155 2.07 -2.41 18.63
C TYR A 155 1.43 -1.05 18.90
N LYS A 156 2.07 0.06 18.49
CA LYS A 156 1.51 1.42 18.67
C LYS A 156 0.16 1.60 17.97
N LYS A 157 -0.02 0.98 16.80
CA LYS A 157 -1.26 1.08 16.00
C LYS A 157 -2.40 0.22 16.55
N GLY A 158 -2.13 -0.74 17.43
CA GLY A 158 -3.12 -1.71 17.91
C GLY A 158 -3.57 -2.71 16.83
N THR A 159 -2.67 -3.06 15.91
CA THR A 159 -2.91 -3.95 14.77
C THR A 159 -2.01 -5.18 14.77
N MET A 160 -1.50 -5.57 15.94
CA MET A 160 -0.76 -6.82 16.16
C MET A 160 -1.65 -8.05 15.90
N THR A 161 -0.99 -9.16 15.56
CA THR A 161 -1.58 -10.48 15.35
C THR A 161 -0.99 -11.48 16.35
N THR A 162 -1.79 -12.43 16.84
CA THR A 162 -1.31 -13.53 17.68
C THR A 162 -0.24 -14.36 16.97
N GLY A 163 0.67 -14.97 17.72
CA GLY A 163 1.81 -15.73 17.22
C GLY A 163 2.97 -14.86 16.73
N HIS A 164 2.81 -13.54 16.70
CA HIS A 164 3.85 -12.58 16.33
C HIS A 164 3.91 -11.44 17.36
N ASN A 165 4.32 -11.79 18.58
CA ASN A 165 4.34 -10.89 19.74
C ASN A 165 5.56 -9.93 19.72
N VAL A 166 5.58 -9.06 18.71
CA VAL A 166 6.70 -8.15 18.42
C VAL A 166 6.23 -6.70 18.41
N ALA A 167 6.95 -5.83 19.11
CA ALA A 167 6.75 -4.38 19.09
C ALA A 167 7.96 -3.66 18.51
N ASP A 168 7.74 -2.45 17.99
CA ASP A 168 8.78 -1.64 17.36
C ASP A 168 8.92 -0.30 18.11
N LEU A 169 10.15 0.07 18.46
CA LEU A 169 10.53 1.37 19.02
C LEU A 169 11.51 2.05 18.06
N ALA A 170 11.20 3.26 17.61
CA ALA A 170 12.14 4.07 16.84
C ALA A 170 12.97 4.93 17.82
N VAL A 171 14.30 4.82 17.75
CA VAL A 171 15.23 5.60 18.56
C VAL A 171 16.04 6.52 17.64
N ILE A 172 15.94 7.82 17.86
CA ILE A 172 16.57 8.85 17.05
C ILE A 172 17.84 9.32 17.77
N LEU A 173 19.01 9.11 17.16
CA LEU A 173 20.29 9.51 17.71
C LEU A 173 20.68 10.94 17.29
N LYS A 174 21.37 11.66 18.17
CA LYS A 174 22.02 12.96 17.86
C LYS A 174 23.33 12.78 17.10
N ILE A 175 23.93 11.60 17.21
CA ILE A 175 25.19 11.22 16.57
C ILE A 175 24.96 10.43 15.28
N LEU A 176 26.04 10.17 14.55
CA LEU A 176 26.02 9.30 13.36
C LEU A 176 25.93 7.83 13.79
N PRO A 177 24.94 7.06 13.31
CA PRO A 177 24.71 5.69 13.74
C PRO A 177 25.69 4.73 13.04
N SER A 178 26.77 4.34 13.72
CA SER A 178 27.62 3.22 13.29
C SER A 178 27.12 1.89 13.89
N VAL A 179 27.54 0.77 13.30
CA VAL A 179 27.22 -0.57 13.82
C VAL A 179 27.75 -0.75 15.26
N GLU A 180 28.92 -0.20 15.54
CA GLU A 180 29.56 -0.23 16.86
C GLU A 180 28.74 0.55 17.88
N THR A 181 28.35 1.78 17.56
CA THR A 181 27.52 2.64 18.42
C THR A 181 26.17 1.98 18.74
N VAL A 182 25.54 1.37 17.73
CA VAL A 182 24.25 0.69 17.89
C VAL A 182 24.38 -0.58 18.75
N THR A 183 25.45 -1.34 18.56
CA THR A 183 25.73 -2.54 19.38
C THR A 183 26.04 -2.17 20.82
N ALA A 184 26.80 -1.09 21.04
CA ALA A 184 27.10 -0.56 22.36
C ALA A 184 25.82 -0.10 23.08
N LEU A 185 24.94 0.62 22.39
CA LEU A 185 23.63 1.01 22.92
C LEU A 185 22.79 -0.21 23.31
N GLY A 186 22.66 -1.19 22.41
CA GLY A 186 21.89 -2.41 22.67
C GLY A 186 22.42 -3.18 23.89
N THR A 187 23.74 -3.34 23.99
CA THR A 187 24.42 -3.99 25.12
C THR A 187 24.12 -3.26 26.43
N LYS A 188 24.22 -1.93 26.41
CA LYS A 188 23.96 -1.10 27.57
C LYS A 188 22.51 -1.20 28.05
N VAL A 189 21.54 -1.17 27.11
CA VAL A 189 20.12 -1.30 27.44
C VAL A 189 19.85 -2.65 28.12
N VAL A 190 20.33 -3.76 27.55
CA VAL A 190 20.07 -5.10 28.11
C VAL A 190 20.78 -5.32 29.45
N GLU A 191 22.00 -4.79 29.63
CA GLU A 191 22.71 -4.87 30.93
C GLU A 191 22.00 -4.08 32.03
N THR A 192 21.45 -2.91 31.69
CA THR A 192 20.66 -2.11 32.62
C THR A 192 19.39 -2.85 33.04
N LEU A 193 18.70 -3.49 32.09
CA LEU A 193 17.53 -4.32 32.37
C LEU A 193 17.87 -5.52 33.26
N ARG A 194 18.96 -6.24 32.97
CA ARG A 194 19.44 -7.36 33.80
C ARG A 194 19.83 -6.93 35.21
N THR A 195 20.29 -5.69 35.38
CA THR A 195 20.61 -5.15 36.71
C THR A 195 19.34 -4.83 37.51
N GLN A 196 18.29 -4.34 36.83
CA GLN A 196 17.00 -4.05 37.44
C GLN A 196 16.20 -5.32 37.79
N ASP A 197 16.30 -6.37 36.97
CA ASP A 197 15.66 -7.66 37.18
C ASP A 197 16.57 -8.82 36.75
N PRO A 198 17.45 -9.31 37.64
CA PRO A 198 18.39 -10.39 37.33
C PRO A 198 17.72 -11.74 37.05
N SER A 199 16.44 -11.89 37.39
CA SER A 199 15.70 -13.13 37.21
C SER A 199 15.16 -13.30 35.79
N GLU A 200 15.01 -12.19 35.07
CA GLU A 200 14.48 -12.18 33.71
C GLU A 200 15.58 -12.50 32.69
N VAL A 201 15.38 -13.58 31.93
CA VAL A 201 16.31 -13.98 30.87
C VAL A 201 15.99 -13.19 29.61
N LEU A 202 16.88 -12.26 29.28
CA LEU A 202 16.80 -11.42 28.08
C LEU A 202 17.96 -11.69 27.13
N SER A 203 17.69 -11.75 25.83
CA SER A 203 18.70 -11.75 24.77
C SER A 203 18.65 -10.44 23.99
N MET A 204 19.82 -9.92 23.61
CA MET A 204 19.93 -8.76 22.72
C MET A 204 20.75 -9.15 21.50
N LEU A 205 20.23 -8.84 20.30
CA LEU A 205 20.88 -9.12 19.03
C LEU A 205 20.87 -7.87 18.14
N PRO A 206 22.02 -7.41 17.62
CA PRO A 206 22.05 -6.36 16.61
C PRO A 206 21.49 -6.89 15.27
N ASN A 207 20.93 -5.98 14.48
CA ASN A 207 20.41 -6.26 13.13
C ASN A 207 20.65 -5.04 12.21
N GLU A 208 20.33 -5.18 10.92
CA GLU A 208 20.56 -4.12 9.92
C GLU A 208 19.86 -2.78 10.26
N THR A 209 18.72 -2.83 10.95
CA THR A 209 17.94 -1.64 11.30
C THR A 209 18.26 -1.07 12.68
N GLY A 210 19.08 -1.76 13.48
CA GLY A 210 19.30 -1.43 14.88
C GLY A 210 19.63 -2.67 15.71
N PHE A 211 18.78 -3.00 16.67
CA PHE A 211 18.90 -4.21 17.49
C PHE A 211 17.53 -4.66 17.98
N GLU A 212 17.43 -5.87 18.53
CA GLU A 212 16.23 -6.38 19.15
C GLU A 212 16.54 -6.97 20.53
N ILE A 213 15.59 -6.82 21.45
CA ILE A 213 15.63 -7.41 22.78
C ILE A 213 14.44 -8.36 22.89
N SER A 214 14.74 -9.62 23.23
CA SER A 214 13.74 -10.67 23.36
C SER A 214 13.74 -11.25 24.76
N SER A 215 12.55 -11.44 25.30
CA SER A 215 12.27 -12.33 26.43
C SER A 215 11.80 -13.68 25.91
N ALA A 216 11.35 -14.58 26.80
CA ALA A 216 10.77 -15.86 26.40
C ALA A 216 9.47 -15.70 25.59
N ASP A 217 8.71 -14.64 25.84
CA ASP A 217 7.33 -14.50 25.33
C ASP A 217 7.12 -13.30 24.41
N ALA A 218 8.10 -12.40 24.28
CA ALA A 218 7.96 -11.14 23.55
C ALA A 218 9.29 -10.64 22.99
N THR A 219 9.22 -9.90 21.88
CA THR A 219 10.38 -9.23 21.27
C THR A 219 10.08 -7.75 21.04
N VAL A 220 11.05 -6.89 21.35
CA VAL A 220 11.00 -5.47 21.00
C VAL A 220 12.15 -5.17 20.06
N LYS A 221 11.83 -4.68 18.87
CA LYS A 221 12.79 -4.22 17.87
C LYS A 221 13.03 -2.73 18.04
N ILE A 222 14.29 -2.35 18.11
CA ILE A 222 14.74 -0.97 18.21
C ILE A 222 15.23 -0.56 16.82
N LEU A 223 14.45 0.27 16.15
CA LEU A 223 14.73 0.84 14.84
C LEU A 223 15.54 2.13 15.01
N ILE A 224 16.80 2.10 14.61
CA ILE A 224 17.68 3.24 14.73
C ILE A 224 17.40 4.24 13.61
N ALA A 225 17.38 5.51 13.99
CA ALA A 225 17.35 6.67 13.12
C ALA A 225 18.35 7.71 13.63
N THR A 226 18.58 8.76 12.84
CA THR A 226 19.36 9.93 13.27
C THR A 226 18.65 11.20 12.82
N VAL A 227 19.04 12.32 13.43
CA VAL A 227 18.53 13.65 13.10
C VAL A 227 18.80 14.03 11.63
N PRO A 228 17.90 14.77 10.95
CA PRO A 228 17.97 15.00 9.49
C PRO A 228 19.28 15.63 8.98
N HIS A 229 19.96 16.42 9.80
CA HIS A 229 21.22 17.05 9.42
C HIS A 229 22.40 16.06 9.36
N ASN A 230 22.34 14.94 10.09
CA ASN A 230 23.34 13.88 10.04
C ASN A 230 23.21 13.00 8.80
N MET A 231 22.01 12.90 8.21
CA MET A 231 21.79 12.12 7.00
C MET A 231 22.76 12.50 5.87
N ARG A 232 23.09 13.79 5.73
CA ARG A 232 24.02 14.28 4.69
C ARG A 232 25.49 13.98 4.96
N LYS A 233 25.81 13.48 6.15
CA LYS A 233 27.17 13.17 6.62
C LYS A 233 27.41 11.65 6.77
N LEU A 234 26.45 10.83 6.34
CA LEU A 234 26.60 9.37 6.38
C LEU A 234 27.70 8.92 5.43
N GLU A 235 28.42 7.89 5.85
CA GLU A 235 29.51 7.25 5.11
C GLU A 235 29.12 5.77 4.91
N PRO A 236 29.02 5.27 3.66
CA PRO A 236 28.42 3.97 3.34
C PRO A 236 29.01 2.75 4.05
N ASP A 237 30.30 2.78 4.40
CA ASP A 237 31.01 1.64 4.99
C ASP A 237 31.15 1.72 6.52
N VAL A 238 30.73 2.85 7.11
CA VAL A 238 30.88 3.12 8.56
C VAL A 238 29.52 3.18 9.25
N HIS A 239 28.53 3.74 8.57
CA HIS A 239 27.23 4.04 9.15
C HIS A 239 26.13 3.13 8.59
N ILE A 240 25.04 3.01 9.36
CA ILE A 240 23.82 2.33 8.90
C ILE A 240 23.33 2.98 7.60
N ASP A 241 22.90 2.13 6.67
CA ASP A 241 22.41 2.55 5.37
C ASP A 241 21.33 3.63 5.47
N MET A 242 21.47 4.66 4.64
CA MET A 242 20.59 5.82 4.59
C MET A 242 19.11 5.41 4.44
N LYS A 243 18.81 4.40 3.61
CA LYS A 243 17.43 3.96 3.35
C LYS A 243 16.82 3.34 4.60
N LEU A 244 17.60 2.57 5.37
CA LEU A 244 17.13 1.98 6.63
C LEU A 244 16.81 3.05 7.66
N LEU A 245 17.68 4.06 7.82
CA LEU A 245 17.43 5.21 8.71
C LEU A 245 16.19 6.01 8.28
N GLN A 246 15.99 6.20 6.97
CA GLN A 246 14.78 6.84 6.43
C GLN A 246 13.52 6.02 6.70
N ASN A 247 13.59 4.70 6.60
CA ASN A 247 12.47 3.80 6.91
C ASN A 247 12.08 3.88 8.39
N SER A 248 13.06 3.93 9.30
CA SER A 248 12.83 4.15 10.74
C SER A 248 12.11 5.48 10.99
N LEU A 249 12.55 6.57 10.33
CA LEU A 249 11.87 7.87 10.41
C LEU A 249 10.47 7.86 9.77
N ALA A 250 10.27 7.10 8.69
CA ALA A 250 8.96 6.92 8.08
C ALA A 250 8.00 6.19 9.04
N ALA A 251 8.48 5.16 9.76
CA ALA A 251 7.68 4.47 10.76
C ALA A 251 7.15 5.41 11.86
N VAL A 252 7.94 6.41 12.27
CA VAL A 252 7.50 7.47 13.21
C VAL A 252 6.37 8.31 12.60
N ARG A 253 6.51 8.76 11.34
CA ARG A 253 5.46 9.51 10.64
C ARG A 253 4.19 8.69 10.48
N HIS A 254 4.31 7.43 10.07
CA HIS A 254 3.19 6.51 9.90
C HIS A 254 2.45 6.26 11.22
N ALA A 255 3.18 6.07 12.33
CA ALA A 255 2.57 5.87 13.65
C ALA A 255 1.77 7.10 14.09
N ARG A 256 2.33 8.29 13.92
CA ARG A 256 1.64 9.56 14.22
C ARG A 256 0.39 9.74 13.35
N TRP A 257 0.52 9.59 12.04
CA TRP A 257 -0.61 9.69 11.13
C TRP A 257 -1.72 8.71 11.48
N PHE A 258 -1.36 7.47 11.82
CA PHE A 258 -2.33 6.43 12.16
C PHE A 258 -3.09 6.75 13.45
N GLU A 259 -2.39 7.29 14.46
CA GLU A 259 -3.01 7.74 15.72
C GLU A 259 -4.02 8.88 15.48
N GLU A 260 -3.65 9.86 14.65
CA GLU A 260 -4.46 11.04 14.35
C GLU A 260 -5.64 10.74 13.40
N ASN A 261 -5.49 9.80 12.45
CA ASN A 261 -6.45 9.62 11.34
C ASN A 261 -7.11 8.23 11.27
N ALA A 262 -6.44 7.19 11.76
CA ALA A 262 -6.84 5.79 11.57
C ALA A 262 -7.09 5.03 12.90
N SER A 263 -7.31 5.75 14.00
CA SER A 263 -7.45 5.17 15.34
C SER A 263 -8.80 4.48 15.61
N HIS A 264 -9.76 4.56 14.67
CA HIS A 264 -11.07 3.93 14.76
C HIS A 264 -10.98 2.40 14.84
N SER A 265 -11.83 1.77 15.68
CA SER A 265 -11.80 0.34 15.96
C SER A 265 -11.98 -0.52 14.69
N THR A 266 -12.93 -0.17 13.82
CA THR A 266 -13.15 -0.87 12.54
C THR A 266 -11.92 -0.84 11.65
N VAL A 267 -11.17 0.26 11.62
CA VAL A 267 -9.93 0.35 10.82
C VAL A 267 -8.89 -0.62 11.35
N LYS A 268 -8.66 -0.64 12.67
CA LYS A 268 -7.70 -1.56 13.30
C LYS A 268 -8.04 -3.02 13.05
N VAL A 269 -9.32 -3.37 13.17
CA VAL A 269 -9.83 -4.73 12.89
C VAL A 269 -9.65 -5.08 11.41
N LEU A 270 -10.03 -4.19 10.50
CA LEU A 270 -9.88 -4.42 9.06
C LEU A 270 -8.41 -4.60 8.67
N VAL A 271 -7.51 -3.76 9.17
CA VAL A 271 -6.06 -3.89 8.91
C VAL A 271 -5.53 -5.25 9.36
N ARG A 272 -5.95 -5.75 10.54
CA ARG A 272 -5.57 -7.08 11.01
C ARG A 272 -6.05 -8.19 10.07
N LEU A 273 -7.31 -8.11 9.63
CA LEU A 273 -7.89 -9.06 8.68
C LEU A 273 -7.19 -9.01 7.31
N LEU A 274 -6.79 -7.82 6.85
CA LEU A 274 -6.05 -7.66 5.59
C LEU A 274 -4.61 -8.22 5.68
N LYS A 275 -3.94 -8.10 6.84
CA LYS A 275 -2.65 -8.75 7.08
C LYS A 275 -2.76 -10.27 6.99
N ASP A 276 -3.79 -10.85 7.62
CA ASP A 276 -4.07 -12.29 7.53
C ASP A 276 -4.42 -12.71 6.09
N LEU A 277 -5.25 -11.93 5.40
CA LEU A 277 -5.61 -12.17 4.00
C LEU A 277 -4.36 -12.17 3.10
N ARG A 278 -3.44 -11.22 3.31
CA ARG A 278 -2.16 -11.16 2.59
C ARG A 278 -1.31 -12.42 2.80
N ILE A 279 -1.28 -12.97 4.01
CA ILE A 279 -0.51 -14.17 4.31
C ILE A 279 -1.10 -15.40 3.61
N ARG A 280 -2.43 -15.52 3.61
CA ARG A 280 -3.13 -16.70 3.05
C ARG A 280 -3.27 -16.68 1.53
N PHE A 281 -3.24 -15.50 0.91
CA PHE A 281 -3.28 -15.35 -0.55
C PHE A 281 -1.98 -14.69 -1.04
N PRO A 282 -0.99 -15.48 -1.52
CA PRO A 282 0.32 -14.97 -1.92
C PRO A 282 0.28 -13.90 -3.01
N GLY A 283 -0.79 -13.81 -3.79
CA GLY A 283 -0.97 -12.73 -4.76
C GLY A 283 -1.05 -11.32 -4.14
N PHE A 284 -1.25 -11.23 -2.82
CA PHE A 284 -1.19 -9.99 -2.06
C PHE A 284 0.14 -9.74 -1.35
N GLU A 285 1.12 -10.64 -1.47
CA GLU A 285 2.46 -10.47 -0.90
C GLU A 285 3.06 -9.06 -1.20
N PRO A 286 2.92 -8.49 -2.40
CA PRO A 286 3.50 -7.17 -2.68
C PRO A 286 2.92 -6.01 -1.86
N LEU A 287 1.75 -6.17 -1.23
CA LEU A 287 1.14 -5.15 -0.39
C LEU A 287 1.96 -4.96 0.89
N THR A 288 2.56 -3.78 1.05
CA THR A 288 3.33 -3.47 2.27
C THR A 288 2.41 -3.23 3.46
N PRO A 289 2.88 -3.38 4.71
CA PRO A 289 2.09 -3.07 5.90
C PRO A 289 1.50 -1.65 5.88
N TRP A 290 2.23 -0.68 5.32
CA TRP A 290 1.74 0.69 5.18
C TRP A 290 0.63 0.83 4.13
N MET A 291 0.70 0.11 3.02
CA MET A 291 -0.41 0.05 2.06
C MET A 291 -1.67 -0.54 2.69
N LEU A 292 -1.52 -1.57 3.54
CA LEU A 292 -2.66 -2.19 4.23
C LEU A 292 -3.29 -1.23 5.25
N ASP A 293 -2.48 -0.45 5.99
CA ASP A 293 -2.97 0.59 6.89
C ASP A 293 -3.81 1.64 6.13
N LEU A 294 -3.28 2.14 5.01
CA LEU A 294 -3.93 3.15 4.18
C LEU A 294 -5.17 2.61 3.46
N LEU A 295 -5.12 1.37 2.95
CA LEU A 295 -6.26 0.70 2.33
C LEU A 295 -7.38 0.47 3.35
N GLY A 296 -7.04 0.00 4.56
CA GLY A 296 -8.00 -0.19 5.64
C GLY A 296 -8.65 1.13 6.07
N HIS A 297 -7.86 2.19 6.24
CA HIS A 297 -8.37 3.53 6.52
C HIS A 297 -9.27 4.04 5.39
N SER A 298 -8.82 3.98 4.13
CA SER A 298 -9.56 4.50 2.97
C SER A 298 -10.89 3.75 2.79
N ALA A 299 -10.88 2.42 2.91
CA ALA A 299 -12.09 1.61 2.81
C ALA A 299 -13.13 1.98 3.86
N VAL A 300 -12.72 2.26 5.11
CA VAL A 300 -13.66 2.60 6.19
C VAL A 300 -14.09 4.07 6.16
N MET A 301 -13.14 5.00 6.01
CA MET A 301 -13.34 6.43 6.31
C MET A 301 -13.58 7.29 5.06
N ASN A 302 -13.04 6.90 3.90
CA ASN A 302 -13.13 7.72 2.69
C ASN A 302 -14.45 7.47 1.96
N ASN A 303 -15.56 8.01 2.46
CA ASN A 303 -16.87 7.88 1.82
C ASN A 303 -17.71 9.17 2.00
N PRO A 304 -18.73 9.42 1.15
CA PRO A 304 -19.52 10.65 1.18
C PRO A 304 -20.26 10.90 2.50
N SER A 305 -20.64 9.84 3.22
CA SER A 305 -21.35 9.97 4.50
C SER A 305 -20.47 10.48 5.64
N ARG A 306 -19.14 10.40 5.47
CA ARG A 306 -18.12 10.70 6.49
C ARG A 306 -18.32 9.92 7.80
N GLN A 307 -19.12 8.86 7.77
CA GLN A 307 -19.25 7.92 8.87
C GLN A 307 -18.41 6.68 8.56
N PRO A 308 -17.80 6.04 9.57
CA PRO A 308 -17.10 4.78 9.39
C PRO A 308 -18.04 3.73 8.80
N LEU A 309 -17.66 3.10 7.68
CA LEU A 309 -18.40 1.97 7.14
C LEU A 309 -18.36 0.78 8.12
N ALA A 310 -19.42 -0.04 8.10
CA ALA A 310 -19.44 -1.31 8.83
C ALA A 310 -18.34 -2.27 8.34
N LEU A 311 -17.88 -3.17 9.20
CA LEU A 311 -16.70 -4.01 8.91
C LEU A 311 -16.86 -4.89 7.67
N ASN A 312 -18.03 -5.53 7.50
CA ASN A 312 -18.37 -6.34 6.33
C ASN A 312 -18.35 -5.53 5.04
N VAL A 313 -18.91 -4.32 5.09
CA VAL A 313 -18.95 -3.39 3.97
C VAL A 313 -17.52 -2.93 3.61
N ALA A 314 -16.73 -2.53 4.60
CA ALA A 314 -15.37 -2.07 4.39
C ALA A 314 -14.44 -3.20 3.89
N PHE A 315 -14.60 -4.43 4.39
CA PHE A 315 -13.83 -5.58 3.90
C PHE A 315 -14.14 -5.88 2.43
N ARG A 316 -15.43 -5.93 2.06
CA ARG A 316 -15.86 -6.08 0.66
C ARG A 316 -15.30 -4.95 -0.20
N ARG A 317 -15.40 -3.71 0.27
CA ARG A 317 -14.89 -2.53 -0.41
C ARG A 317 -13.38 -2.61 -0.65
N SER A 318 -12.57 -3.04 0.32
CA SER A 318 -11.13 -3.19 0.13
C SER A 318 -10.80 -4.09 -1.06
N LEU A 319 -11.50 -5.22 -1.19
CA LEU A 319 -11.35 -6.11 -2.35
C LEU A 319 -11.84 -5.44 -3.64
N GLN A 320 -12.98 -4.75 -3.61
CA GLN A 320 -13.52 -4.06 -4.78
C GLN A 320 -12.59 -2.96 -5.29
N MET A 321 -12.03 -2.13 -4.40
CA MET A 321 -11.08 -1.08 -4.76
C MET A 321 -9.83 -1.66 -5.43
N LEU A 322 -9.26 -2.74 -4.89
CA LEU A 322 -8.13 -3.42 -5.52
C LEU A 322 -8.53 -4.02 -6.88
N SER A 323 -9.69 -4.65 -6.96
CA SER A 323 -10.17 -5.29 -8.19
C SER A 323 -10.52 -4.31 -9.32
N SER A 324 -10.90 -3.07 -8.98
CA SER A 324 -11.16 -2.00 -9.95
C SER A 324 -9.88 -1.26 -10.37
N GLY A 325 -8.71 -1.70 -9.91
CA GLY A 325 -7.43 -1.19 -10.34
C GLY A 325 -6.90 -0.02 -9.52
N LEU A 326 -7.26 0.10 -8.23
CA LEU A 326 -6.71 1.14 -7.34
C LEU A 326 -5.17 1.24 -7.43
N PHE A 327 -4.48 0.11 -7.54
CA PHE A 327 -3.02 0.03 -7.59
C PHE A 327 -2.47 -0.39 -8.96
N LEU A 328 -3.18 -0.05 -10.04
CA LEU A 328 -2.72 -0.28 -11.41
C LEU A 328 -2.08 0.97 -12.04
N PRO A 329 -1.32 0.80 -13.15
CA PRO A 329 -0.80 1.93 -13.92
C PRO A 329 -1.92 2.88 -14.36
N GLY A 330 -1.62 4.19 -14.41
CA GLY A 330 -2.63 5.22 -14.67
C GLY A 330 -3.44 5.65 -13.45
N SER A 331 -3.58 4.79 -12.43
CA SER A 331 -4.36 5.10 -11.22
C SER A 331 -3.74 6.23 -10.39
N ALA A 332 -4.59 7.09 -9.83
CA ALA A 332 -4.25 8.03 -8.77
C ALA A 332 -3.83 7.31 -7.49
N GLY A 333 -4.30 6.08 -7.27
CA GLY A 333 -4.01 5.26 -6.11
C GLY A 333 -4.36 5.95 -4.79
N ILE A 334 -3.61 5.59 -3.74
CA ILE A 334 -3.63 6.32 -2.47
C ILE A 334 -2.34 7.15 -2.40
N ALA A 335 -2.49 8.46 -2.20
CA ALA A 335 -1.36 9.34 -1.94
C ALA A 335 -0.84 9.08 -0.52
N ASP A 336 0.48 9.01 -0.35
CA ASP A 336 1.10 8.84 0.96
C ASP A 336 0.95 10.13 1.77
N PRO A 337 0.19 10.11 2.88
CA PRO A 337 -0.02 11.31 3.69
C PRO A 337 1.21 11.69 4.53
N CYS A 338 2.25 10.86 4.56
CA CYS A 338 3.47 11.06 5.34
C CYS A 338 4.67 11.50 4.48
N GLU A 339 4.50 11.63 3.16
CA GLU A 339 5.53 12.08 2.23
C GLU A 339 5.15 13.41 1.56
N ASN A 340 6.17 14.16 1.15
CA ASN A 340 5.95 15.42 0.44
C ASN A 340 5.58 15.17 -1.02
N GLY A 341 4.58 15.91 -1.52
CA GLY A 341 4.07 15.77 -2.88
C GLY A 341 3.03 14.66 -3.01
N HIS A 342 2.60 14.37 -4.24
CA HIS A 342 1.61 13.34 -4.53
C HIS A 342 2.26 11.97 -4.77
N TYR A 343 2.98 11.46 -3.76
CA TYR A 343 3.61 10.14 -3.84
C TYR A 343 2.54 9.05 -3.77
N ARG A 344 2.42 8.23 -4.83
CA ARG A 344 1.45 7.14 -4.88
C ARG A 344 2.06 5.89 -4.26
N VAL A 345 1.51 5.41 -3.15
CA VAL A 345 2.15 4.37 -2.32
C VAL A 345 2.46 3.09 -3.09
N PHE A 346 1.58 2.71 -4.01
CA PHE A 346 1.70 1.47 -4.78
C PHE A 346 2.84 1.44 -5.79
N THR A 347 3.46 2.58 -6.09
CA THR A 347 4.55 2.68 -7.09
C THR A 347 5.85 2.01 -6.66
N VAL A 348 5.94 1.54 -5.41
CA VAL A 348 7.02 0.65 -4.97
C VAL A 348 6.88 -0.77 -5.52
N MET A 349 5.69 -1.16 -5.99
CA MET A 349 5.45 -2.43 -6.67
C MET A 349 5.79 -2.30 -8.15
N ASN A 350 6.41 -3.32 -8.72
CA ASN A 350 6.58 -3.42 -10.17
C ASN A 350 5.23 -3.72 -10.87
N LEU A 351 5.18 -3.61 -12.20
CA LEU A 351 3.95 -3.77 -12.98
C LEU A 351 3.34 -5.18 -12.85
N GLU A 352 4.17 -6.21 -12.76
CA GLU A 352 3.74 -7.60 -12.56
C GLU A 352 3.09 -7.81 -11.19
N GLN A 353 3.68 -7.24 -10.14
CA GLN A 353 3.13 -7.26 -8.79
C GLN A 353 1.79 -6.51 -8.71
N GLN A 354 1.67 -5.37 -9.42
CA GLN A 354 0.42 -4.62 -9.49
C GLN A 354 -0.71 -5.44 -10.15
N ASP A 355 -0.41 -6.12 -11.26
CA ASP A 355 -1.34 -7.04 -11.93
C ASP A 355 -1.74 -8.20 -11.00
N MET A 356 -0.76 -8.83 -10.35
CA MET A 356 -0.97 -9.94 -9.41
C MET A 356 -1.91 -9.56 -8.26
N VAL A 357 -1.73 -8.39 -7.65
CA VAL A 357 -2.63 -7.88 -6.61
C VAL A 357 -4.04 -7.66 -7.16
N CYS A 358 -4.17 -7.07 -8.35
CA CYS A 358 -5.46 -6.79 -8.97
C CYS A 358 -6.22 -8.09 -9.32
N LEU A 359 -5.62 -9.03 -10.04
CA LEU A 359 -6.27 -10.29 -10.44
C LEU A 359 -6.66 -11.16 -9.24
N THR A 360 -5.85 -11.11 -8.17
CA THR A 360 -6.17 -11.79 -6.91
C THR A 360 -7.42 -11.19 -6.30
N ALA A 361 -7.47 -9.86 -6.18
CA ALA A 361 -8.66 -9.16 -5.68
C ALA A 361 -9.90 -9.41 -6.55
N GLN A 362 -9.78 -9.35 -7.88
CA GLN A 362 -10.87 -9.64 -8.82
C GLN A 362 -11.46 -11.04 -8.62
N THR A 363 -10.61 -12.04 -8.36
CA THR A 363 -11.06 -13.41 -8.09
C THR A 363 -11.77 -13.48 -6.74
N LEU A 364 -11.17 -12.92 -5.68
CA LEU A 364 -11.75 -12.94 -4.34
C LEU A 364 -13.07 -12.15 -4.24
N VAL A 365 -13.24 -11.04 -4.95
CA VAL A 365 -14.52 -10.30 -5.01
C VAL A 365 -15.64 -11.18 -5.54
N ARG A 366 -15.38 -11.94 -6.61
CA ARG A 366 -16.38 -12.84 -7.20
C ARG A 366 -16.72 -14.00 -6.26
N LEU A 367 -15.72 -14.58 -5.62
CA LEU A 367 -15.93 -15.60 -4.58
C LEU A 367 -16.76 -15.06 -3.41
N LEU A 368 -16.49 -13.83 -2.96
CA LEU A 368 -17.24 -13.17 -1.89
C LEU A 368 -18.70 -12.91 -2.29
N SER A 369 -18.96 -12.53 -3.53
CA SER A 369 -20.33 -12.37 -4.08
C SER A 369 -21.10 -13.69 -4.19
N HIS A 370 -20.41 -14.83 -4.23
CA HIS A 370 -21.02 -16.17 -4.21
C HIS A 370 -20.97 -16.84 -2.82
N GLY A 371 -20.86 -16.05 -1.75
CA GLY A 371 -20.93 -16.57 -0.38
C GLY A 371 -19.66 -17.26 0.13
N GLY A 372 -18.54 -17.18 -0.59
CA GLY A 372 -17.26 -17.82 -0.24
C GLY A 372 -16.51 -17.20 0.95
N TYR A 373 -17.15 -16.40 1.79
CA TYR A 373 -16.49 -15.65 2.87
C TYR A 373 -15.81 -16.57 3.91
N MET A 374 -16.35 -17.76 4.18
CA MET A 374 -15.73 -18.71 5.14
C MET A 374 -14.35 -19.18 4.66
N LYS A 375 -14.21 -19.49 3.37
CA LYS A 375 -12.91 -19.82 2.75
C LYS A 375 -12.00 -18.59 2.71
N ILE A 376 -12.53 -17.45 2.27
CA ILE A 376 -11.76 -16.19 2.19
C ILE A 376 -11.21 -15.77 3.56
N LEU A 377 -11.92 -16.04 4.66
CA LEU A 377 -11.50 -15.74 6.02
C LEU A 377 -10.65 -16.85 6.68
N GLY A 378 -10.39 -17.97 5.98
CA GLY A 378 -9.64 -19.09 6.54
C GLY A 378 -10.35 -19.79 7.70
N LEU A 379 -11.68 -19.70 7.75
CA LEU A 379 -12.53 -20.36 8.75
C LEU A 379 -12.98 -21.76 8.31
N ASP A 380 -12.69 -22.13 7.07
CA ASP A 380 -13.00 -23.43 6.47
C ASP A 380 -11.79 -23.99 5.69
N GLY A 381 -10.66 -24.10 6.38
CA GLY A 381 -9.40 -24.64 5.83
C GLY A 381 -8.66 -23.70 4.88
N ASP A 382 -7.62 -24.23 4.22
CA ASP A 382 -6.86 -23.48 3.23
C ASP A 382 -7.71 -23.16 1.99
N ALA A 383 -7.54 -21.95 1.47
CA ALA A 383 -8.29 -21.39 0.37
C ALA A 383 -7.38 -20.78 -0.71
N SER A 384 -6.04 -20.92 -0.56
CA SER A 384 -5.07 -20.34 -1.48
C SER A 384 -5.25 -20.80 -2.93
N HIS A 385 -5.66 -22.05 -3.13
CA HIS A 385 -5.96 -22.62 -4.45
C HIS A 385 -7.12 -21.92 -5.17
N LEU A 386 -8.04 -21.24 -4.48
CA LEU A 386 -9.21 -20.60 -5.10
C LEU A 386 -8.87 -19.41 -6.02
N VAL A 387 -7.64 -18.89 -5.95
CA VAL A 387 -7.16 -17.84 -6.86
C VAL A 387 -6.35 -18.40 -8.04
N VAL A 388 -6.24 -19.73 -8.14
CA VAL A 388 -5.51 -20.43 -9.21
C VAL A 388 -6.41 -21.45 -9.92
N GLU A 389 -7.29 -22.11 -9.19
CA GLU A 389 -8.16 -23.16 -9.68
C GLU A 389 -9.62 -22.70 -9.84
N THR A 390 -10.30 -23.29 -10.82
CA THR A 390 -11.72 -23.07 -11.03
C THR A 390 -12.52 -23.73 -9.90
N SER A 391 -13.49 -23.00 -9.36
CA SER A 391 -14.35 -23.49 -8.27
C SER A 391 -15.84 -23.29 -8.60
N THR A 392 -16.71 -24.05 -7.93
CA THR A 392 -18.17 -23.97 -8.13
C THR A 392 -18.88 -23.61 -6.84
N TRP A 393 -19.76 -22.61 -6.91
CA TRP A 393 -20.49 -22.02 -5.78
C TRP A 393 -21.97 -21.90 -6.14
N ASP A 394 -22.84 -22.68 -5.49
CA ASP A 394 -24.28 -22.71 -5.78
C ASP A 394 -24.63 -22.83 -7.28
N GLY A 395 -23.88 -23.68 -8.00
CA GLY A 395 -24.04 -23.90 -9.43
C GLY A 395 -23.38 -22.84 -10.33
N VAL A 396 -22.75 -21.80 -9.76
CA VAL A 396 -21.95 -20.81 -10.49
C VAL A 396 -20.49 -21.23 -10.53
N THR A 397 -19.90 -21.29 -11.72
CA THR A 397 -18.46 -21.57 -11.88
C THR A 397 -17.67 -20.27 -11.87
N VAL A 398 -16.72 -20.17 -10.94
CA VAL A 398 -15.80 -19.03 -10.81
C VAL A 398 -14.45 -19.45 -11.36
N LYS A 399 -14.09 -18.91 -12.53
CA LYS A 399 -12.75 -19.05 -13.12
C LYS A 399 -11.84 -17.93 -12.59
N PRO A 400 -10.68 -18.21 -11.99
CA PRO A 400 -9.75 -17.17 -11.56
C PRO A 400 -9.37 -16.19 -12.67
N SER A 401 -9.13 -14.93 -12.29
CA SER A 401 -8.60 -13.93 -13.22
C SER A 401 -7.19 -14.31 -13.64
N GLU A 402 -6.86 -14.15 -14.92
CA GLU A 402 -5.56 -14.51 -15.48
C GLU A 402 -4.62 -13.30 -15.49
N LYS A 403 -3.32 -13.58 -15.52
CA LYS A 403 -2.28 -12.56 -15.65
C LYS A 403 -2.48 -11.77 -16.94
N ALA A 404 -2.49 -10.45 -16.83
CA ALA A 404 -2.59 -9.53 -17.97
C ALA A 404 -1.25 -8.83 -18.28
N TYR A 405 -0.32 -8.78 -17.33
CA TYR A 405 0.98 -8.16 -17.54
C TYR A 405 1.88 -9.00 -18.47
N GLU A 406 2.34 -8.37 -19.54
CA GLU A 406 3.36 -8.91 -20.43
C GLU A 406 4.64 -8.08 -20.33
N LYS A 407 5.79 -8.74 -20.23
CA LYS A 407 7.09 -8.05 -20.25
C LYS A 407 7.35 -7.58 -21.68
N MET A 408 7.47 -6.27 -21.89
CA MET A 408 7.89 -5.75 -23.19
C MET A 408 9.34 -6.18 -23.49
N PRO A 409 9.66 -6.57 -24.73
CA PRO A 409 11.04 -6.79 -25.12
C PRO A 409 11.83 -5.49 -24.93
N GLU A 410 13.05 -5.60 -24.39
CA GLU A 410 13.96 -4.47 -24.28
C GLU A 410 14.28 -4.03 -25.71
N VAL A 411 13.77 -2.87 -26.13
CA VAL A 411 14.18 -2.25 -27.38
C VAL A 411 15.57 -1.70 -27.10
N GLU A 412 16.60 -2.40 -27.57
CA GLU A 412 17.91 -1.78 -27.78
C GLU A 412 17.66 -0.62 -28.73
N LEU A 413 17.70 0.60 -28.19
CA LEU A 413 17.81 1.79 -29.02
C LEU A 413 19.18 1.65 -29.69
N GLU A 414 19.19 1.16 -30.92
CA GLU A 414 20.31 1.36 -31.84
C GLU A 414 20.51 2.87 -31.89
N VAL A 415 21.55 3.33 -31.20
CA VAL A 415 22.08 4.66 -31.40
C VAL A 415 22.76 4.54 -32.76
N ASP A 416 22.10 5.02 -33.81
CA ASP A 416 22.75 5.20 -35.11
C ASP A 416 23.89 6.19 -34.90
N ASP A 417 25.09 5.68 -34.64
CA ASP A 417 26.36 6.39 -34.79
C ASP A 417 26.63 6.52 -36.31
N ASP A 418 25.73 7.18 -37.04
CA ASP A 418 25.96 7.67 -38.41
C ASP A 418 26.42 9.14 -38.32
N ASP A 419 27.49 9.36 -37.55
CA ASP A 419 28.38 10.52 -37.69
C ASP A 419 29.77 9.93 -37.95
N ASP A 420 30.12 9.69 -39.22
CA ASP A 420 31.42 10.05 -39.79
C ASP A 420 31.55 9.62 -41.26
N ASP A 421 32.19 10.52 -42.02
CA ASP A 421 32.82 10.34 -43.33
C ASP A 421 31.94 10.29 -44.59
N ASP A 422 31.73 11.48 -45.17
CA ASP A 422 31.94 11.64 -46.62
C ASP A 422 32.64 12.99 -46.93
N ASP A 423 33.86 12.83 -47.44
CA ASP A 423 34.61 13.65 -48.40
C ASP A 423 35.25 15.00 -48.00
N ALA A 424 36.53 14.85 -47.65
CA ALA A 424 37.59 15.80 -47.98
C ALA A 424 37.84 15.87 -49.50
N GLU A 425 37.81 17.08 -50.07
CA GLU A 425 38.85 17.65 -50.95
C GLU A 425 38.36 18.98 -51.54
N MET A 426 39.07 20.07 -51.27
CA MET A 426 39.52 21.07 -52.26
C MET A 426 40.39 22.11 -51.56
N GLU A 427 41.70 21.98 -51.82
CA GLU A 427 42.78 22.83 -51.31
C GLU A 427 42.75 24.26 -51.85
N SER A 428 43.25 25.17 -51.01
CA SER A 428 44.05 26.38 -51.33
C SER A 428 43.44 27.51 -52.15
N MET A 429 43.38 28.72 -51.58
CA MET A 429 44.25 29.83 -52.00
C MET A 429 44.16 31.05 -51.08
N ASP A 430 45.35 31.55 -50.78
CA ASP A 430 45.71 32.74 -50.01
C ASP A 430 45.17 34.08 -50.55
N THR A 431 45.14 35.06 -49.64
CA THR A 431 45.32 36.52 -49.82
C THR A 431 44.22 37.35 -50.52
N LYS A 432 43.61 38.31 -49.79
CA LYS A 432 44.03 39.73 -49.68
C LYS A 432 42.89 40.61 -49.17
N GLU A 433 43.24 41.48 -48.22
CA GLU A 433 42.54 42.73 -47.93
C GLU A 433 42.36 43.55 -49.22
N VAL A 434 41.16 44.09 -49.44
CA VAL A 434 40.98 45.38 -50.12
C VAL A 434 39.92 46.18 -49.40
N MET A 435 40.41 47.33 -48.93
CA MET A 435 39.75 48.53 -48.46
C MET A 435 38.72 49.13 -49.45
N ASP A 436 37.65 49.64 -48.86
CA ASP A 436 37.03 50.96 -49.09
C ASP A 436 36.00 51.24 -50.22
N THR A 437 35.05 52.08 -49.79
CA THR A 437 34.22 53.08 -50.49
C THR A 437 32.94 52.73 -51.27
N LYS A 438 31.84 53.30 -50.74
CA LYS A 438 30.75 54.09 -51.36
C LYS A 438 29.77 53.38 -52.31
N GLU A 439 28.48 53.41 -51.96
CA GLU A 439 27.56 54.57 -52.10
C GLU A 439 26.50 54.60 -51.00
#